data_AF-A0A5E6N970-F1
#
_entry.id   AF-A0A5E6N970-F1
#
_cell.length_a   1.000
_cell.length_b   1.000
_cell.length_c   1.000
_cell.angle_alpha   90.00
_cell.angle_beta   90.00
_cell.angle_gamma   90.00
#
_symmetry.space_group_name_H-M   'P 1'
#
loop_
_entity.id
_entity.type
_entity.pdbx_description
1 polymer ?
#
loop_
_entity_poly.entity_id
_entity_poly.type
_entity_poly.pdbx_seq_one_letter_code
_entity_poly.pdbx_strand_id
1 'polypeptide(L)' 'MSDYKSSLNLPFTKFAMKANLANREGGFLKKWQDDGLYAQIRKQ' A
#
# COMPACT_ATOMS: atom_id res chain seq x y z
N MET A 1 -3.99 23.65 30.63
CA MET A 1 -3.23 22.42 30.31
C MET A 1 -2.84 22.56 28.85
N SER A 2 -1.58 22.87 28.57
CA SER A 2 -1.12 23.28 27.23
C SER A 2 -1.12 22.06 26.29
N ASP A 3 -1.78 22.17 25.14
CA ASP A 3 -1.88 21.09 24.16
C ASP A 3 -0.65 21.11 23.23
N TYR A 4 0.41 20.37 23.62
CA TYR A 4 1.67 20.26 22.88
C TYR A 4 1.61 19.29 21.69
N LYS A 5 0.43 18.73 21.41
CA LYS A 5 0.26 17.68 20.39
C LYS A 5 0.57 18.18 18.98
N SER A 6 0.35 19.46 18.71
CA SER A 6 0.61 20.09 17.41
C SER A 6 2.08 20.39 17.13
N SER A 7 2.92 20.50 18.17
CA SER A 7 4.37 20.72 18.02
C SER A 7 5.18 19.43 17.88
N LEU A 8 4.53 18.26 17.97
CA LEU A 8 5.19 16.97 17.95
C LEU A 8 5.21 16.41 16.52
N ASN A 9 6.40 16.06 16.01
CA ASN A 9 6.55 15.44 14.69
C ASN A 9 6.23 13.94 14.74
N LEU A 10 4.95 13.61 14.84
CA LEU A 10 4.49 12.22 14.90
C LEU A 10 4.55 11.54 13.52
N PRO A 11 4.90 10.25 13.46
CA PRO A 11 4.90 9.51 12.21
C PRO A 11 3.47 9.40 11.66
N PHE A 12 3.29 9.84 10.41
CA PHE A 12 2.05 9.70 9.67
C PHE A 12 2.28 8.81 8.45
N THR A 13 1.40 7.84 8.24
CA THR A 13 1.42 7.00 7.05
C THR A 13 0.02 6.77 6.52
N LYS A 14 -0.10 6.77 5.19
CA LYS A 14 -1.33 6.34 4.49
C LYS A 14 -1.46 4.81 4.49
N PHE A 15 -0.40 4.09 4.89
CA PHE A 15 -0.41 2.64 4.98
C PHE A 15 -1.34 2.19 6.12
N ALA A 16 -2.35 1.41 5.76
CA ALA A 16 -3.30 0.89 6.75
C ALA A 16 -2.60 -0.11 7.68
N MET A 17 -2.83 0.02 8.99
CA MET A 17 -2.31 -0.95 9.97
C MET A 17 -2.84 -2.38 9.72
N LYS A 18 -4.05 -2.52 9.17
CA LYS A 18 -4.62 -3.81 8.77
C LYS A 18 -4.52 -3.99 7.26
N ALA A 19 -4.03 -5.16 6.85
CA ALA A 19 -3.77 -5.45 5.44
C ALA A 19 -5.05 -5.58 4.59
N ASN A 20 -6.13 -6.16 5.14
CA ASN A 20 -7.38 -6.45 4.42
C ASN A 20 -7.16 -7.24 3.12
N LEU A 21 -6.33 -8.30 3.20
CA LEU A 21 -5.83 -9.04 2.04
C LEU A 21 -6.95 -9.64 1.18
N ALA A 22 -7.94 -10.28 1.79
CA ALA A 22 -9.06 -10.91 1.09
C ALA A 22 -9.77 -9.98 0.08
N ASN A 23 -9.82 -8.67 0.36
CA ASN A 23 -10.43 -7.69 -0.53
C ASN A 23 -9.43 -7.02 -1.48
N ARG A 24 -8.15 -6.91 -1.11
CA ARG A 24 -7.14 -6.17 -1.89
C ARG A 24 -6.39 -7.03 -2.90
N GLU A 25 -6.14 -8.30 -2.58
CA GLU A 25 -5.32 -9.20 -3.39
C GLU A 25 -5.89 -9.38 -4.81
N GLY A 26 -7.21 -9.53 -4.96
CA GLY A 26 -7.85 -9.65 -6.26
C GLY A 26 -7.56 -8.46 -7.19
N GLY A 27 -7.49 -7.24 -6.64
CA GLY A 27 -7.14 -6.04 -7.41
C GLY A 27 -5.66 -6.01 -7.84
N PHE A 28 -4.77 -6.49 -6.98
CA PHE A 28 -3.34 -6.59 -7.30
C PHE A 28 -3.08 -7.60 -8.42
N LEU A 29 -3.71 -8.78 -8.33
CA LEU A 29 -3.60 -9.82 -9.36
C LEU A 29 -4.09 -9.31 -10.72
N LYS A 30 -5.26 -8.66 -10.75
CA LYS A 30 -5.80 -8.07 -11.98
C LYS A 30 -4.83 -7.06 -12.59
N LYS A 31 -4.28 -6.14 -11.77
CA LYS A 31 -3.30 -5.16 -12.24
C LYS A 31 -2.06 -5.82 -12.85
N TRP A 32 -1.50 -6.85 -12.21
CA TRP A 32 -0.33 -7.53 -12.75
C TRP A 32 -0.60 -8.27 -14.06
N GLN A 33 -1.81 -8.80 -14.22
CA GLN A 33 -2.26 -9.40 -15.47
C GLN A 33 -2.41 -8.33 -16.57
N ASP A 34 -3.09 -7.22 -16.27
CA ASP A 34 -3.31 -6.10 -17.20
C ASP A 34 -1.97 -5.49 -17.64
N ASP A 35 -1.01 -5.33 -16.71
CA ASP A 35 0.31 -4.78 -16.98
C ASP A 35 1.23 -5.81 -17.70
N GLY A 36 0.81 -7.07 -17.85
CA GLY A 36 1.61 -8.14 -18.43
C GLY A 36 2.91 -8.41 -17.66
N LEU A 37 2.92 -8.15 -16.35
CA LEU A 37 4.13 -8.08 -15.51
C LEU A 37 4.97 -9.36 -15.61
N TYR A 38 4.34 -10.53 -15.59
CA TYR A 38 5.05 -11.80 -15.69
C TYR A 38 5.78 -11.98 -17.03
N ALA A 39 5.18 -11.50 -18.12
CA ALA A 39 5.83 -11.54 -19.44
C ALA A 39 7.03 -10.58 -19.50
N GLN A 40 6.96 -9.44 -18.84
CA GLN A 40 8.09 -8.50 -18.73
C GLN A 40 9.26 -9.13 -17.95
N ILE A 41 8.97 -9.77 -16.81
CA ILE A 41 9.99 -10.45 -16.00
C ILE A 41 10.67 -11.57 -16.79
N ARG A 42 9.93 -12.35 -17.58
CA ARG A 42 10.50 -13.44 -18.40
C ARG A 42 11.30 -12.99 -19.62
N LYS A 43 11.23 -11.71 -20.00
CA LYS A 43 12.04 -11.15 -21.10
C LYS A 43 13.42 -10.69 -20.65
N GLN A 44 13.69 -10.66 -19.33
CA GLN A 44 14.99 -10.33 -18.76
C GLN A 44 15.92 -11.55 -18.75
#